data_AF-A0A183E3T7-F1
#
_entry.id   AF-A0A183E3T7-F1
#
_cell.length_a   1.000
_cell.length_b   1.000
_cell.length_c   1.000
_cell.angle_alpha   90.00
_cell.angle_beta   90.00
_cell.angle_gamma   90.00
#
_symmetry.space_group_name_H-M   'P 1'
#
loop_
_entity.id
_entity.type
_entity.pdbx_description
1 polymer ?
#
loop_
_entity_poly.entity_id
_entity_poly.type
_entity_poly.pdbx_seq_one_letter_code
_entity_poly.pdbx_strand_id
1 'polypeptide(L)'
;MSNERQVIAKPNEFHYRSNFLYNAACSLCAQSSGDDALERLSRHYVREMKKLCLVEMVRREKDFARTICSRCGNIFMARCSGAQSMSIRLNKRKQLVRTCLKCGSKKRFVTNREYLSRNEQHQQEMARDLQKENANIDTDEQQKAPPTSSKSS
;
A
#
# COMPACT_ATOMS: atom_id res chain seq x y z
N MET A 1 4.94 -35.11 -7.14
CA MET A 1 5.42 -33.84 -6.59
C MET A 1 5.30 -32.78 -7.67
N SER A 2 4.14 -32.12 -7.74
CA SER A 2 3.84 -31.13 -8.78
C SER A 2 4.55 -29.83 -8.41
N ASN A 3 5.59 -29.49 -9.15
CA ASN A 3 6.35 -28.25 -8.98
C ASN A 3 5.53 -27.10 -9.55
N GLU A 4 4.59 -26.56 -8.77
CA GLU A 4 3.94 -25.28 -9.07
C GLU A 4 5.00 -24.18 -9.00
N ARG A 5 5.66 -23.95 -10.14
CA ARG A 5 6.39 -22.70 -10.36
C ARG A 5 5.36 -21.59 -10.29
N GLN A 6 5.29 -20.96 -9.13
CA GLN A 6 4.64 -19.69 -8.92
C GLN A 6 5.20 -18.73 -9.97
N VAL A 7 4.46 -18.52 -11.07
CA VAL A 7 4.85 -17.58 -12.12
C VAL A 7 4.69 -16.21 -11.49
N ILE A 8 5.75 -15.69 -10.90
CA ILE A 8 5.84 -14.29 -10.50
C ILE A 8 5.76 -13.51 -11.81
N ALA A 9 4.54 -13.11 -12.18
CA ALA A 9 4.31 -12.27 -13.34
C ALA A 9 5.20 -11.04 -13.17
N LYS A 10 6.20 -10.89 -14.06
CA LYS A 10 7.07 -9.72 -14.05
C LYS A 10 6.18 -8.48 -14.02
N PRO A 11 6.39 -7.53 -13.10
CA PRO A 11 5.61 -6.32 -13.08
C PRO A 11 5.67 -5.69 -14.47
N ASN A 12 4.50 -5.44 -15.06
CA ASN A 12 4.41 -4.86 -16.39
C ASN A 12 5.26 -3.57 -16.41
N GLU A 13 6.07 -3.36 -17.46
CA GLU A 13 6.99 -2.23 -17.63
C GLU A 13 6.38 -0.88 -17.25
N PHE A 14 5.08 -0.67 -17.51
CA PHE A 14 4.37 0.54 -17.13
C PHE A 14 4.29 0.77 -15.62
N HIS A 15 4.17 -0.29 -14.82
CA HIS A 15 4.22 -0.19 -13.36
C HIS A 15 5.61 0.24 -12.90
N TYR A 16 6.68 -0.28 -13.51
CA TYR A 16 8.05 0.17 -13.22
C TYR A 16 8.24 1.64 -13.56
N ARG A 17 7.81 2.08 -14.75
CA ARG A 17 7.91 3.48 -15.16
C ARG A 17 7.09 4.40 -14.26
N SER A 18 5.86 4.01 -13.90
CA SER A 18 5.02 4.77 -12.97
C SER A 18 5.66 4.87 -11.59
N ASN A 19 6.22 3.78 -11.07
CA ASN A 19 6.88 3.75 -9.77
C ASN A 19 8.13 4.63 -9.77
N PHE A 20 8.94 4.56 -10.83
CA PHE A 20 10.11 5.43 -10.98
C PHE A 20 9.74 6.92 -10.94
N LEU A 21 8.74 7.32 -11.73
CA LEU A 21 8.28 8.71 -11.77
C LEU A 21 7.74 9.17 -10.41
N TYR A 22 7.00 8.31 -9.71
CA TYR A 22 6.51 8.59 -8.38
C TYR A 22 7.63 8.79 -7.36
N ASN A 23 8.62 7.88 -7.34
CA ASN A 23 9.75 7.94 -6.40
C ASN A 23 10.64 9.16 -6.67
N ALA A 24 10.93 9.45 -7.94
CA ALA A 24 11.66 10.67 -8.32
C ALA A 24 10.94 11.93 -7.82
N ALA A 25 9.62 11.99 -8.00
CA ALA A 25 8.82 13.10 -7.51
C ALA A 25 8.85 13.22 -5.97
N CYS A 26 8.79 12.10 -5.25
CA CYS A 26 8.88 12.07 -3.79
C CYS A 26 10.23 12.57 -3.29
N SER A 27 11.34 12.08 -3.86
CA SER A 27 12.70 12.50 -3.50
C SER A 27 12.90 14.00 -3.65
N LEU A 28 12.42 14.58 -4.76
CA LEU A 28 12.49 16.03 -4.99
C LEU A 28 11.59 16.81 -4.02
N CYS A 29 10.39 16.30 -3.73
CA CYS A 29 9.50 16.94 -2.77
C CYS A 29 10.07 16.94 -1.35
N ALA A 30 10.78 15.88 -0.96
CA ALA A 30 11.39 15.75 0.36
C ALA A 30 12.53 16.78 0.58
N GLN A 31 13.30 17.04 -0.49
CA GLN A 31 14.39 18.03 -0.50
C GLN A 31 13.92 19.49 -0.61
N SER A 32 12.66 19.71 -0.99
CA SER A 32 12.10 21.05 -1.17
C SER A 32 11.91 21.81 0.14
N SER A 33 12.17 23.11 0.13
CA SER A 33 11.85 24.04 1.23
C SER A 33 10.41 24.58 1.17
N GLY A 34 9.65 24.23 0.13
CA GLY A 34 8.30 24.72 -0.14
C GLY A 34 8.30 25.84 -1.17
N ASP A 35 7.54 25.64 -2.25
CA ASP A 35 7.36 26.57 -3.36
C ASP A 35 8.59 26.94 -4.20
N ASP A 36 9.64 26.13 -4.09
CA ASP A 36 10.88 26.23 -4.87
C ASP A 36 10.80 25.51 -6.24
N ALA A 37 11.92 25.52 -6.96
CA ALA A 37 12.07 24.82 -8.24
C ALA A 37 11.93 23.29 -8.10
N LEU A 38 12.38 22.71 -6.98
CA LEU A 38 12.29 21.28 -6.71
C LEU A 38 10.83 20.84 -6.56
N GLU A 39 9.99 21.64 -5.89
CA GLU A 39 8.54 21.37 -5.80
C GLU A 39 7.89 21.42 -7.18
N ARG A 40 8.26 22.41 -8.02
CA ARG A 40 7.73 22.51 -9.39
C ARG A 40 8.10 21.28 -10.22
N LEU A 41 9.34 20.81 -10.11
CA LEU A 41 9.82 19.61 -10.80
C LEU A 41 9.15 18.33 -10.28
N SER A 42 8.97 18.20 -8.97
CA SER A 42 8.21 17.11 -8.36
C SER A 42 6.79 17.01 -8.93
N ARG A 43 6.07 18.13 -8.99
CA ARG A 43 4.72 18.19 -9.58
C ARG A 43 4.71 17.87 -11.07
N HIS A 44 5.78 18.21 -11.79
CA HIS A 44 5.95 17.83 -13.19
C HIS A 44 6.05 16.31 -13.35
N TYR A 45 6.88 15.61 -12.56
CA TYR A 45 6.95 14.15 -12.59
C TYR A 45 5.61 13.47 -12.25
N VAL A 46 4.88 14.00 -11.27
CA VAL A 46 3.51 13.53 -10.97
C VAL A 46 2.58 13.70 -12.18
N ARG A 47 2.71 14.80 -12.94
CA ARG A 47 1.91 15.04 -14.13
C ARG A 47 2.24 14.03 -15.23
N GLU A 48 3.52 13.77 -15.47
CA GLU A 48 3.97 12.78 -16.46
C GLU A 48 3.55 11.36 -16.06
N MET A 49 3.65 11.00 -14.78
CA MET A 49 3.12 9.74 -14.26
C MET A 49 1.62 9.61 -14.52
N LYS A 50 0.84 10.67 -14.24
CA LYS A 50 -0.62 10.67 -14.50
C LYS A 50 -0.92 10.50 -15.99
N LYS A 51 -0.17 11.14 -16.88
CA LYS A 51 -0.32 10.99 -18.34
C LYS A 51 0.00 9.57 -18.78
N LEU A 52 1.11 9.00 -18.31
CA LEU A 52 1.49 7.62 -18.61
C LEU A 52 0.37 6.64 -18.23
N CYS A 53 -0.18 6.74 -17.02
CA CYS A 53 -1.30 5.87 -16.62
C CYS A 53 -2.58 6.06 -17.45
N LEU A 54 -2.81 7.27 -17.99
CA LEU A 54 -3.96 7.53 -18.85
C LEU A 54 -3.78 6.93 -20.24
N VAL A 55 -2.59 7.11 -20.83
CA VAL A 55 -2.25 6.57 -22.17
C VAL A 55 -2.25 5.04 -22.16
N GLU A 56 -1.60 4.45 -21.15
CA GLU A 56 -1.45 3.00 -21.05
C GLU A 56 -2.68 2.31 -20.46
N MET A 57 -3.74 3.07 -20.14
CA MET A 57 -4.95 2.59 -19.49
C MET A 57 -4.69 1.79 -18.20
N VAL A 58 -3.58 2.06 -17.51
CA VAL A 58 -3.19 1.38 -16.28
C VAL A 58 -3.79 2.10 -15.08
N ARG A 59 -4.45 1.34 -14.21
CA ARG A 59 -4.96 1.88 -12.94
C ARG A 59 -3.79 2.25 -12.03
N ARG A 60 -3.71 3.53 -11.66
CA ARG A 60 -2.74 4.01 -10.67
C ARG A 60 -2.84 3.22 -9.35
N GLU A 61 -1.69 2.96 -8.75
CA GLU A 61 -1.59 2.38 -7.42
C GLU A 61 -2.34 3.25 -6.40
N LYS A 62 -3.06 2.59 -5.49
CA LYS A 62 -3.95 3.26 -4.53
C LYS A 62 -3.16 4.18 -3.61
N ASP A 63 -1.94 3.80 -3.25
CA ASP A 63 -1.12 4.57 -2.32
C ASP A 63 -0.57 5.84 -2.97
N PHE A 64 -0.16 5.80 -4.24
CA PHE A 64 0.20 7.01 -5.00
C PHE A 64 -1.00 7.97 -5.07
N ALA A 65 -2.19 7.43 -5.34
CA ALA A 65 -3.40 8.22 -5.40
C ALA A 65 -3.77 8.84 -4.03
N ARG A 66 -3.36 8.25 -2.91
CA ARG A 66 -3.60 8.77 -1.55
C ARG A 66 -2.61 9.85 -1.13
N THR A 67 -1.38 9.77 -1.62
CA THR A 67 -0.28 10.71 -1.31
C THR A 67 -0.19 11.88 -2.27
N ILE A 68 -0.89 11.87 -3.41
CA ILE A 68 -0.84 12.97 -4.38
C ILE A 68 -2.12 13.79 -4.37
N CYS A 69 -1.98 15.11 -4.36
CA CYS A 69 -3.09 16.03 -4.64
C CYS A 69 -3.70 15.78 -6.03
N SER A 70 -5.02 15.55 -6.08
CA SER A 70 -5.72 15.28 -7.35
C SER A 70 -5.67 16.48 -8.29
N ARG A 71 -5.75 17.70 -7.75
CA ARG A 71 -5.80 18.96 -8.50
C ARG A 71 -4.42 19.45 -8.95
N CYS A 72 -3.55 19.84 -8.00
CA CYS A 72 -2.28 20.48 -8.35
C CYS A 72 -1.08 19.51 -8.42
N GLY A 73 -1.25 18.24 -8.04
CA GLY A 73 -0.16 17.26 -8.05
C GLY A 73 0.86 17.41 -6.91
N ASN A 74 0.64 18.31 -5.95
CA ASN A 74 1.50 18.39 -4.75
C ASN A 74 1.50 17.06 -3.98
N ILE A 75 2.68 16.63 -3.52
CA ILE A 75 2.85 15.39 -2.76
C ILE A 75 2.68 15.66 -1.28
N PHE A 76 1.91 14.78 -0.64
CA PHE A 76 1.56 14.77 0.76
C PHE A 76 2.59 14.00 1.58
N MET A 77 3.81 14.52 1.61
CA MET A 77 4.95 13.94 2.33
C MET A 77 5.53 14.98 3.29
N ALA A 78 6.20 14.49 4.34
CA ALA A 78 7.03 15.32 5.20
C ALA A 78 8.26 15.81 4.43
N ARG A 79 8.64 17.07 4.65
CA ARG A 79 9.81 17.69 4.01
C ARG A 79 10.91 17.87 5.05
N CYS A 80 12.18 17.80 4.64
CA CYS A 80 13.32 18.00 5.54
C CYS A 80 13.34 19.40 6.16
N SER A 81 12.76 20.39 5.47
CA SER A 81 12.57 21.76 5.93
C SER A 81 11.51 21.92 7.04
N GLY A 82 10.78 20.87 7.39
CA GLY A 82 9.61 20.92 8.28
C GLY A 82 8.35 21.50 7.61
N ALA A 83 8.44 21.95 6.35
CA ALA A 83 7.32 22.54 5.64
C ALA A 83 6.22 21.50 5.35
N GLN A 84 5.03 21.73 5.87
CA GLN A 84 3.88 20.85 5.66
C GLN A 84 3.27 21.01 4.26
N SER A 85 2.88 19.90 3.65
CA SER A 85 2.25 19.86 2.32
C SER A 85 0.73 19.70 2.37
N MET A 86 0.22 19.25 3.52
CA MET A 86 -1.20 19.04 3.80
C MET A 86 -1.53 19.27 5.26
N SER A 87 -2.80 19.56 5.53
CA SER A 87 -3.39 19.45 6.87
C SER A 87 -4.31 18.22 6.95
N ILE A 88 -4.32 17.57 8.10
CA ILE A 88 -5.14 16.39 8.38
C ILE A 88 -6.11 16.72 9.49
N ARG A 89 -7.39 16.40 9.30
CA ARG A 89 -8.42 16.56 10.34
C ARG A 89 -9.46 15.46 10.25
N LEU A 90 -10.10 15.13 11.38
CA LEU A 90 -11.28 14.29 11.39
C LEU A 90 -12.53 15.19 11.29
N ASN A 91 -13.48 14.85 10.41
CA ASN A 91 -14.75 15.59 10.34
C ASN A 91 -15.81 15.01 11.30
N LYS A 92 -16.96 15.69 11.42
CA LYS A 92 -18.10 15.25 12.25
C LYS A 92 -18.61 13.85 11.92
N ARG A 93 -18.38 13.37 10.70
CA ARG A 93 -18.75 12.02 10.22
C ARG A 93 -17.63 10.99 10.42
N LYS A 94 -16.63 11.27 11.27
CA LYS A 94 -15.45 10.43 11.51
C LYS A 94 -14.67 10.06 10.23
N GLN A 95 -14.66 10.95 9.24
CA GLN A 95 -13.86 10.77 8.01
C GLN A 95 -12.55 11.55 8.14
N LEU A 96 -11.44 10.90 7.75
CA LEU A 96 -10.14 11.54 7.63
C LEU A 96 -10.14 12.48 6.42
N VAL A 97 -10.00 13.77 6.67
CA VAL A 97 -9.93 14.80 5.63
C VAL A 97 -8.51 15.29 5.50
N ARG A 98 -7.89 15.05 4.35
CA ARG A 98 -6.59 15.63 3.96
C ARG A 98 -6.83 16.85 3.09
N THR A 99 -6.32 18.02 3.49
CA THR A 99 -6.44 19.26 2.71
C THR A 99 -5.08 19.66 2.18
N CYS A 100 -4.97 19.85 0.87
CA CYS A 100 -3.75 20.34 0.25
C CYS A 100 -3.50 21.79 0.66
N LEU A 101 -2.35 22.08 1.28
CA LEU A 101 -2.00 23.46 1.68
C LEU A 101 -1.63 24.35 0.49
N LYS A 102 -1.29 23.75 -0.66
CA LYS A 102 -0.94 24.49 -1.88
C LYS A 102 -2.15 25.01 -2.67
N CYS A 103 -3.22 24.21 -2.81
CA CYS A 103 -4.38 24.56 -3.66
C CYS A 103 -5.75 24.39 -3.00
N GLY A 104 -5.79 24.02 -1.71
CA GLY A 104 -7.02 23.87 -0.94
C GLY A 104 -7.88 22.64 -1.26
N SER A 105 -7.50 21.81 -2.24
CA SER A 105 -8.29 20.62 -2.59
C SER A 105 -8.33 19.62 -1.43
N LYS A 106 -9.47 18.98 -1.21
CA LYS A 106 -9.71 18.08 -0.08
C LYS A 106 -9.89 16.63 -0.56
N LYS A 107 -9.24 15.68 0.11
CA LYS A 107 -9.52 14.25 0.02
C LYS A 107 -10.20 13.79 1.30
N ARG A 108 -11.23 12.96 1.18
CA ARG A 108 -11.97 12.40 2.32
C ARG A 108 -11.82 10.89 2.27
N PHE A 109 -11.42 10.29 3.37
CA PHE A 109 -11.31 8.85 3.54
C PHE A 109 -12.27 8.44 4.65
N VAL A 110 -13.10 7.45 4.36
CA VAL A 110 -13.94 6.82 5.38
C VAL A 110 -13.03 6.01 6.28
N THR A 111 -13.14 6.23 7.59
CA THR A 111 -12.40 5.46 8.59
C THR A 111 -13.30 4.32 9.05
N ASN A 112 -13.15 3.14 8.43
CA ASN A 112 -13.76 1.91 8.92
C ASN A 112 -12.65 1.03 9.52
N ARG A 113 -12.76 0.73 10.82
CA ARG A 113 -11.78 -0.10 11.54
C ARG A 113 -11.88 -1.59 11.18
N GLU A 114 -13.02 -2.02 10.68
CA GLU A 114 -13.28 -3.39 10.25
C GLU A 114 -12.99 -3.58 8.75
N TYR A 115 -12.60 -2.52 8.05
CA TYR A 115 -12.30 -2.62 6.63
C TYR A 115 -10.94 -3.28 6.42
N LEU A 116 -10.95 -4.35 5.63
CA LEU A 116 -9.76 -5.01 5.11
C LEU A 116 -9.70 -4.78 3.60
N SER A 117 -8.53 -4.39 3.09
CA SER A 117 -8.28 -4.40 1.65
C SER A 117 -8.28 -5.84 1.13
N ARG A 118 -8.55 -6.01 -0.17
CA ARG A 118 -8.50 -7.34 -0.83
C ARG A 118 -7.18 -8.08 -0.56
N ASN A 119 -6.06 -7.35 -0.50
CA ASN A 119 -4.75 -7.94 -0.22
C ASN A 119 -4.64 -8.38 1.24
N GLU A 120 -5.13 -7.58 2.19
CA GLU A 120 -5.16 -7.95 3.62
C GLU A 120 -6.11 -9.13 3.87
N GLN A 121 -7.27 -9.17 3.21
CA GLN A 121 -8.18 -10.31 3.26
C GLN A 121 -7.50 -11.58 2.77
N HIS A 122 -6.84 -11.51 1.61
CA HIS A 122 -6.10 -12.65 1.06
C HIS A 122 -4.96 -13.10 1.98
N GLN A 123 -4.19 -12.16 2.55
CA GLN A 123 -3.13 -12.49 3.52
C GLN A 123 -3.69 -13.19 4.77
N GLN A 124 -4.86 -12.77 5.26
CA GLN A 124 -5.53 -13.42 6.39
C GLN A 124 -6.11 -14.79 6.04
N GLU A 125 -6.55 -15.01 4.80
CA GLU A 125 -6.97 -16.34 4.31
C GLU A 125 -5.76 -17.27 4.28
N MET A 126 -4.67 -16.87 3.63
CA MET A 126 -3.42 -17.64 3.57
C MET A 126 -2.89 -17.97 4.97
N ALA A 127 -2.92 -17.01 5.91
CA ALA A 127 -2.49 -17.25 7.29
C ALA A 127 -3.40 -18.25 8.03
N ARG A 128 -4.71 -18.23 7.78
CA ARG A 128 -5.65 -19.21 8.36
C ARG A 128 -5.44 -20.61 7.81
N ASP A 129 -5.14 -20.73 6.52
CA ASP A 129 -4.91 -22.03 5.90
C ASP A 129 -3.59 -22.66 6.41
N LEU A 130 -2.53 -21.87 6.56
CA LEU A 130 -1.29 -22.30 7.22
C LEU A 130 -1.51 -22.74 8.68
N GLN A 131 -2.37 -22.05 9.42
CA GLN A 131 -2.69 -22.44 10.81
C GLN A 131 -3.44 -23.79 10.88
N LYS A 132 -4.35 -24.05 9.94
CA LYS A 132 -5.04 -25.35 9.86
C LYS A 132 -4.09 -26.47 9.48
N GLU A 133 -3.17 -26.23 8.55
CA GLU A 133 -2.15 -27.22 8.16
C GLU A 133 -1.27 -27.59 9.37
N ASN A 134 -0.80 -26.61 10.14
CA ASN A 134 -0.01 -26.87 11.34
C ASN A 134 -0.81 -27.61 12.42
N ALA A 135 -2.09 -27.25 12.65
CA ALA A 135 -2.93 -27.94 13.61
C ALA A 135 -3.23 -29.41 13.22
N ASN A 136 -3.33 -29.69 11.92
CA ASN A 136 -3.53 -31.05 11.42
C ASN A 136 -2.27 -31.94 11.57
N ILE A 137 -1.07 -31.35 11.44
CA ILE A 137 0.20 -32.04 11.65
C ILE A 137 0.36 -32.45 13.13
N ASP A 138 0.04 -31.56 14.07
CA ASP A 138 0.10 -31.86 15.52
C ASP A 138 -0.84 -33.01 15.93
N THR A 139 -2.01 -33.12 15.29
CA THR A 139 -2.96 -34.22 15.56
C THR A 139 -2.53 -35.57 14.99
N ASP A 140 -1.82 -35.60 13.86
CA ASP A 140 -1.28 -36.83 13.27
C ASP A 140 -0.07 -37.36 14.07
N GLU A 141 0.73 -36.47 14.67
CA GLU A 141 1.86 -36.86 15.53
C GLU A 141 1.40 -37.49 16.86
N GLN A 142 0.26 -37.06 17.40
CA GLN A 142 -0.32 -37.59 18.64
C GLN A 142 -1.01 -38.96 18.48
N GLN A 143 -1.42 -39.35 17.27
CA GLN A 143 -2.01 -40.66 16.99
C GLN A 143 -0.98 -41.78 16.77
N LYS A 144 0.32 -41.47 16.77
CA LYS A 144 1.40 -42.45 16.54
C LYS A 144 2.05 -42.99 17.83
N ALA A 145 1.52 -42.67 19.02
CA ALA A 145 2.01 -43.23 20.28
C ALA A 145 1.50 -44.69 20.47
N PRO A 146 2.37 -45.67 20.74
CA PRO A 146 1.95 -47.08 20.86
C PRO A 146 1.18 -47.33 22.16
N PRO A 147 0.16 -48.22 22.17
CA PRO A 147 -0.58 -48.55 23.38
C PRO A 147 0.32 -49.31 24.36
N THR A 148 0.51 -48.75 25.55
CA THR A 148 1.18 -49.41 26.67
C THR A 148 0.28 -50.53 27.21
N SER A 149 0.67 -51.78 27.00
CA SER A 149 0.01 -52.93 27.60
C SER A 149 0.46 -53.10 29.05
N SER A 150 -0.38 -52.65 29.98
CA SER A 150 -0.32 -53.03 31.39
C SER A 150 -0.80 -54.48 31.54
N LYS A 151 0.08 -55.40 31.94
CA LYS A 151 -0.33 -56.69 32.54
C LYS A 151 0.11 -56.72 34.00
N SER A 152 -0.90 -56.59 34.86
CA SER A 152 -0.91 -57.06 36.24
C SER A 152 -1.08 -58.58 36.27
N SER A 153 -0.16 -59.27 36.96
CA SER A 153 -0.34 -60.45 37.83
C SER A 153 0.98 -61.17 38.02
#